data_AF-A0A8J4GZF6-F1
#
_entry.id   AF-A0A8J4GZF6-F1
#
_cell.length_a   1.000
_cell.length_b   1.000
_cell.length_c   1.000
_cell.angle_alpha   90.00
_cell.angle_beta   90.00
_cell.angle_gamma   90.00
#
_symmetry.space_group_name_H-M   'P 1'
#
loop_
_entity.id
_entity.type
_entity.pdbx_description
1 polymer ?
#
loop_
_entity_poly.entity_id
_entity_poly.type
_entity_poly.pdbx_seq_one_letter_code
_entity_poly.pdbx_strand_id
1 'polypeptide(L)'
;MATPTDSAIIDEQKEVIGELQAHISKQQRRLQEYEEAMREYEMLKERILHLTEMNDFIYETACEKSNGVAIYIEGVPENQDKQLTYLLRAAIEFSDHEQPAFLWDNREKVNQFCSDEFDKEESVLGWSGFDSRFGKIDNENRQLTFYFSRDDALQLAFGKYALAE
;
A
#
# COMPACT_ATOMS: atom_id res chain seq x y z
N MET A 1 -57.91 -20.81 39.90
CA MET A 1 -56.58 -20.57 39.33
C MET A 1 -56.60 -21.16 37.92
N ALA A 2 -56.62 -20.31 36.89
CA ALA A 2 -56.60 -20.76 35.51
C ALA A 2 -55.13 -21.08 35.14
N THR A 3 -54.85 -22.32 34.76
CA THR A 3 -53.58 -22.70 34.15
C THR A 3 -53.49 -22.01 32.78
N PRO A 4 -52.31 -21.49 32.39
CA PRO A 4 -52.13 -21.01 31.02
C PRO A 4 -52.49 -22.14 30.05
N THR A 5 -53.34 -21.84 29.07
CA THR A 5 -53.69 -22.76 27.98
C THR A 5 -52.44 -23.08 27.17
N ASP A 6 -52.22 -24.34 26.79
CA ASP A 6 -51.03 -24.80 26.04
C ASP A 6 -50.69 -23.93 24.82
N SER A 7 -51.71 -23.30 24.20
CA SER A 7 -51.53 -22.33 23.10
C SER A 7 -50.65 -21.13 23.46
N ALA A 8 -50.81 -20.53 24.65
CA ALA A 8 -50.03 -19.37 25.06
C ALA A 8 -48.56 -19.73 25.30
N ILE A 9 -48.32 -20.93 25.84
CA ILE A 9 -46.97 -21.48 26.04
C ILE A 9 -46.30 -21.77 24.68
N ILE A 10 -47.05 -22.31 23.72
CA ILE A 10 -46.54 -22.59 22.37
C ILE A 10 -46.19 -21.28 21.62
N ASP A 11 -46.99 -20.23 21.78
CA ASP A 11 -46.74 -18.94 21.12
C ASP A 11 -45.54 -18.20 21.74
N GLU A 12 -45.39 -18.24 23.07
CA GLU A 12 -44.20 -17.73 23.77
C GLU A 12 -42.93 -18.49 23.37
N GLN A 13 -43.00 -19.81 23.22
CA GLN A 13 -41.87 -20.62 22.73
C GLN A 13 -41.49 -20.28 21.29
N LYS A 14 -42.46 -20.00 20.41
CA LYS A 14 -42.16 -19.58 19.02
C LYS A 14 -41.48 -18.22 18.98
N GLU A 15 -41.89 -17.29 19.83
CA GLU A 15 -41.26 -15.97 19.94
C GLU A 15 -39.80 -16.10 20.38
N VAL A 16 -39.54 -16.86 21.45
CA VAL A 16 -38.17 -17.14 21.93
C VAL A 16 -37.31 -17.84 20.87
N ILE A 17 -37.87 -18.80 20.14
CA ILE A 17 -37.15 -19.47 19.04
C ILE A 17 -36.81 -18.47 17.93
N GLY A 18 -37.73 -17.58 17.58
CA GLY A 18 -37.51 -16.53 16.58
C GLY A 18 -36.38 -15.56 16.99
N GLU A 19 -36.37 -15.12 18.25
CA GLU A 19 -35.31 -14.28 18.78
C GLU A 19 -33.94 -14.98 18.79
N LEU A 20 -33.91 -16.26 19.21
CA LEU A 20 -32.69 -17.07 19.19
C LEU A 20 -32.16 -17.26 17.78
N GLN A 21 -33.03 -17.52 16.80
CA GLN A 21 -32.65 -17.62 15.39
C GLN A 21 -32.05 -16.31 14.87
N ALA A 22 -32.68 -15.18 15.17
CA ALA A 22 -32.16 -13.87 14.80
C ALA A 22 -30.79 -13.59 15.46
N HIS A 23 -30.62 -14.00 16.72
CA HIS A 23 -29.35 -13.84 17.41
C HIS A 23 -28.25 -14.70 16.80
N ILE A 24 -28.55 -15.97 16.47
CA ILE A 24 -27.62 -16.89 15.79
C ILE A 24 -27.19 -16.32 14.43
N SER A 25 -28.14 -15.84 13.61
CA SER A 25 -27.81 -15.24 12.32
C SER A 25 -26.92 -14.00 12.46
N LYS A 26 -27.16 -13.16 13.47
CA LYS A 26 -26.30 -12.01 13.78
C LYS A 26 -24.89 -12.44 14.20
N GLN A 27 -24.76 -13.50 15.00
CA GLN A 27 -23.46 -14.02 15.40
C GLN A 27 -22.70 -14.65 14.22
N GLN A 28 -23.39 -15.38 13.34
CA GLN A 28 -22.80 -15.95 12.13
C GLN A 28 -22.23 -14.87 11.20
N ARG A 29 -22.96 -13.77 11.00
CA ARG A 29 -22.46 -12.64 10.21
C ARG A 29 -21.20 -12.00 10.81
N ARG A 30 -21.19 -11.79 12.14
CA ARG A 30 -20.00 -11.27 12.84
C ARG A 30 -18.81 -12.21 12.74
N LEU A 31 -19.05 -13.52 12.75
CA LEU A 31 -18.00 -14.51 12.57
C LEU A 31 -17.38 -14.40 11.17
N GLN A 32 -18.20 -14.26 10.12
CA GLN A 32 -17.72 -14.04 8.76
C GLN A 32 -16.90 -12.77 8.62
N GLU A 33 -17.40 -11.65 9.17
CA GLU A 33 -16.67 -10.37 9.19
C GLU A 33 -15.31 -10.51 9.90
N TYR A 34 -15.25 -11.29 10.99
CA TYR A 34 -14.00 -11.57 11.70
C TYR A 34 -13.05 -12.48 10.92
N GLU A 35 -13.56 -13.53 10.26
CA GLU A 35 -12.76 -14.43 9.43
C GLU A 35 -12.18 -13.74 8.19
N GLU A 36 -12.91 -12.78 7.63
CA GLU A 36 -12.41 -11.91 6.55
C GLU A 36 -11.30 -10.98 7.06
N ALA A 37 -11.54 -10.27 8.16
CA ALA A 37 -10.54 -9.40 8.76
C ALA A 37 -9.26 -10.16 9.19
N MET A 38 -9.41 -11.38 9.70
CA MET A 38 -8.27 -12.23 10.06
C MET A 38 -7.44 -12.64 8.84
N ARG A 39 -8.08 -13.00 7.72
CA ARG A 39 -7.38 -13.30 6.47
C ARG A 39 -6.63 -12.09 5.93
N GLU A 40 -7.26 -10.91 5.95
CA GLU A 40 -6.60 -9.66 5.57
C GLU A 40 -5.39 -9.36 6.46
N TYR A 41 -5.53 -9.54 7.76
CA TYR A 41 -4.44 -9.37 8.72
C TYR A 41 -3.27 -10.33 8.46
N GLU A 42 -3.54 -11.61 8.22
CA GLU A 42 -2.50 -12.59 7.93
C GLU A 42 -1.74 -12.27 6.64
N MET A 43 -2.46 -11.91 5.57
CA MET A 43 -1.84 -11.48 4.31
C MET A 43 -0.98 -10.22 4.50
N LEU A 44 -1.46 -9.24 5.28
CA LEU A 44 -0.71 -8.03 5.57
C LEU A 44 0.57 -8.34 6.37
N LYS A 45 0.46 -9.22 7.36
CA LYS A 45 1.58 -9.66 8.19
C LYS A 45 2.66 -10.36 7.36
N GLU A 46 2.28 -11.27 6.46
CA GLU A 46 3.22 -11.91 5.55
C GLU A 46 3.92 -10.90 4.63
N ARG A 47 3.18 -9.92 4.10
CA ARG A 47 3.77 -8.83 3.31
C ARG A 47 4.76 -8.00 4.12
N ILE A 48 4.44 -7.62 5.35
CA ILE A 48 5.35 -6.87 6.23
C ILE A 48 6.60 -7.69 6.55
N LEU A 49 6.45 -8.98 6.85
CA LEU A 49 7.58 -9.88 7.08
C LEU A 49 8.48 -9.94 5.83
N HIS A 50 7.90 -10.13 4.65
CA HIS A 50 8.65 -10.15 3.40
C HIS A 50 9.38 -8.81 3.16
N LEU A 51 8.76 -7.67 3.47
CA LEU A 51 9.40 -6.35 3.37
C LEU A 51 10.59 -6.23 4.34
N THR A 52 10.41 -6.63 5.59
CA THR A 52 11.44 -6.48 6.64
C THR A 52 12.59 -7.48 6.53
N GLU A 53 12.35 -8.66 5.95
CA GLU A 53 13.37 -9.71 5.72
C GLU A 53 14.05 -9.60 4.35
N MET A 54 13.73 -8.57 3.57
CA MET A 54 14.33 -8.30 2.27
C MET A 54 15.81 -7.89 2.42
N ASN A 55 16.69 -8.88 2.48
CA ASN A 55 18.13 -8.69 2.66
C ASN A 55 18.84 -8.12 1.43
N ASP A 56 18.22 -8.23 0.24
CA ASP A 56 18.79 -7.82 -1.04
C ASP A 56 18.40 -6.39 -1.45
N PHE A 57 18.05 -5.52 -0.49
CA PHE A 57 17.76 -4.11 -0.76
C PHE A 57 19.05 -3.29 -0.85
N ILE A 58 19.72 -3.39 -2.00
CA ILE A 58 20.96 -2.66 -2.30
C ILE A 58 20.60 -1.36 -3.02
N TYR A 59 21.04 -0.23 -2.46
CA TYR A 59 20.76 1.09 -3.02
C TYR A 59 21.97 2.02 -2.97
N GLU A 60 21.93 3.06 -3.80
CA GLU A 60 22.92 4.12 -3.88
C GLU A 60 22.23 5.47 -4.08
N THR A 61 22.59 6.46 -3.26
CA THR A 61 22.21 7.85 -3.52
C THR A 61 23.03 8.39 -4.69
N ALA A 62 22.42 8.56 -5.85
CA ALA A 62 23.10 8.99 -7.06
C ALA A 62 23.37 10.50 -7.07
N CYS A 63 22.41 11.32 -6.63
CA CYS A 63 22.59 12.76 -6.47
C CYS A 63 21.50 13.38 -5.58
N GLU A 64 21.80 14.58 -5.07
CA GLU A 64 20.84 15.46 -4.41
C GLU A 64 20.57 16.69 -5.29
N LYS A 65 19.31 17.00 -5.53
CA LYS A 65 18.86 18.19 -6.26
C LYS A 65 17.93 19.01 -5.38
N SER A 66 17.65 20.26 -5.81
CA SER A 66 16.75 21.16 -5.07
C SER A 66 15.32 20.63 -4.91
N ASN A 67 14.90 19.69 -5.75
CA ASN A 67 13.57 19.09 -5.75
C ASN A 67 13.54 17.69 -5.10
N GLY A 68 14.66 17.17 -4.61
CA GLY A 68 14.74 15.88 -3.93
C GLY A 68 16.02 15.10 -4.22
N VAL A 69 16.07 13.89 -3.68
CA VAL A 69 17.20 12.97 -3.75
C VAL A 69 16.90 11.88 -4.79
N ALA A 70 17.84 11.61 -5.69
CA ALA A 70 17.73 10.53 -6.66
C ALA A 70 18.46 9.29 -6.14
N ILE A 71 17.76 8.17 -6.07
CA ILE A 71 18.24 6.92 -5.47
C ILE A 71 18.13 5.82 -6.51
N TYR A 72 19.26 5.17 -6.78
CA TYR A 72 19.31 3.95 -7.56
C TYR A 72 19.12 2.74 -6.65
N ILE A 73 18.29 1.79 -7.06
CA ILE A 73 18.09 0.52 -6.38
C ILE A 73 18.45 -0.61 -7.34
N GLU A 74 19.36 -1.47 -6.92
CA GLU A 74 19.85 -2.58 -7.74
C GLU A 74 18.86 -3.75 -7.71
N GLY A 75 18.69 -4.43 -8.86
CA GLY A 75 17.96 -5.69 -8.93
C GLY A 75 16.44 -5.59 -8.80
N VAL A 76 15.85 -4.40 -8.98
CA VAL A 76 14.40 -4.20 -8.98
C VAL A 76 13.76 -5.04 -10.12
N PRO A 77 12.86 -5.98 -9.82
CA PRO A 77 12.21 -6.80 -10.84
C PRO A 77 11.26 -5.97 -11.71
N GLU A 78 11.05 -6.36 -12.97
CA GLU A 78 10.09 -5.70 -13.87
C GLU A 78 8.61 -5.94 -13.49
N ASN A 79 8.34 -6.87 -12.58
CA ASN A 79 6.98 -7.17 -12.13
C ASN A 79 6.47 -6.07 -11.19
N GLN A 80 5.35 -5.42 -11.54
CA GLN A 80 4.78 -4.29 -10.82
C GLN A 80 4.50 -4.56 -9.33
N ASP A 81 3.95 -5.72 -8.97
CA ASP A 81 3.69 -6.07 -7.56
C ASP A 81 4.99 -6.14 -6.76
N LYS A 82 6.07 -6.65 -7.39
CA LYS A 82 7.40 -6.67 -6.79
C LYS A 82 8.00 -5.27 -6.72
N GLN A 83 7.87 -4.43 -7.74
CA GLN A 83 8.36 -3.05 -7.69
C GLN A 83 7.66 -2.24 -6.58
N LEU A 84 6.35 -2.45 -6.39
CA LEU A 84 5.61 -1.87 -5.27
C LEU A 84 6.17 -2.33 -3.93
N THR A 85 6.58 -3.60 -3.81
CA THR A 85 7.28 -4.13 -2.62
C THR A 85 8.60 -3.39 -2.38
N TYR A 86 9.40 -3.15 -3.42
CA TYR A 86 10.63 -2.35 -3.32
C TYR A 86 10.34 -0.90 -2.91
N LEU A 87 9.29 -0.27 -3.44
CA LEU A 87 8.87 1.08 -3.04
C LEU A 87 8.48 1.12 -1.56
N LEU A 88 7.72 0.14 -1.07
CA LEU A 88 7.34 0.06 0.34
C LEU A 88 8.56 -0.17 1.25
N ARG A 89 9.53 -1.00 0.84
CA ARG A 89 10.79 -1.19 1.57
C ARG A 89 11.60 0.10 1.62
N ALA A 90 11.69 0.81 0.51
CA ALA A 90 12.34 2.11 0.41
C ALA A 90 11.65 3.16 1.30
N ALA A 91 10.32 3.17 1.36
CA ALA A 91 9.58 4.08 2.23
C ALA A 91 9.90 3.90 3.72
N ILE A 92 10.20 2.67 4.14
CA ILE A 92 10.68 2.39 5.50
C ILE A 92 12.10 2.96 5.68
N GLU A 93 13.00 2.66 4.73
CA GLU A 93 14.41 3.07 4.77
C GLU A 93 14.57 4.61 4.78
N PHE A 94 13.78 5.30 3.96
CA PHE A 94 13.84 6.74 3.77
C PHE A 94 12.76 7.51 4.54
N SER A 95 12.17 6.89 5.56
CA SER A 95 11.06 7.48 6.35
C SER A 95 11.44 8.79 7.07
N ASP A 96 12.73 8.94 7.42
CA ASP A 96 13.25 10.13 8.11
C ASP A 96 13.79 11.22 7.15
N HIS A 97 13.73 11.01 5.82
CA HIS A 97 14.22 12.01 4.87
C HIS A 97 13.24 13.17 4.72
N GLU A 98 13.73 14.40 4.88
CA GLU A 98 12.89 15.60 4.71
C GLU A 98 12.54 15.85 3.24
N GLN A 99 13.49 15.60 2.33
CA GLN A 99 13.30 15.83 0.91
C GLN A 99 12.66 14.61 0.22
N PRO A 100 11.92 14.81 -0.88
CA PRO A 100 11.39 13.71 -1.66
C PRO A 100 12.50 12.79 -2.20
N ALA A 101 12.32 11.48 -2.10
CA ALA A 101 13.21 10.50 -2.69
C ALA A 101 12.61 9.95 -4.00
N PHE A 102 13.35 10.04 -5.10
CA PHE A 102 12.99 9.49 -6.40
C PHE A 102 13.75 8.18 -6.61
N LEU A 103 13.02 7.10 -6.82
CA LEU A 103 13.56 5.75 -6.89
C LEU A 103 13.70 5.29 -8.35
N TRP A 104 14.88 4.81 -8.70
CA TRP A 104 15.26 4.40 -10.05
C TRP A 104 15.77 2.96 -10.06
N ASP A 105 15.37 2.19 -11.07
CA ASP A 105 15.83 0.81 -11.28
C ASP A 105 17.00 0.70 -12.29
N ASN A 106 17.36 1.81 -12.93
CA ASN A 106 18.42 1.87 -13.93
C ASN A 106 19.47 2.93 -13.59
N ARG A 107 20.71 2.48 -13.38
CA ARG A 107 21.84 3.34 -13.00
C ARG A 107 22.21 4.36 -14.08
N GLU A 108 22.14 3.99 -15.36
CA GLU A 108 22.47 4.91 -16.45
C GLU A 108 21.44 6.05 -16.53
N LYS A 109 20.16 5.73 -16.36
CA LYS A 109 19.08 6.73 -16.39
C LYS A 109 19.13 7.65 -15.19
N VAL A 110 19.36 7.16 -13.98
CA VAL A 110 19.51 8.09 -12.84
C VAL A 110 20.71 9.02 -13.03
N ASN A 111 21.81 8.55 -13.61
CA ASN A 111 22.98 9.39 -13.87
C ASN A 111 22.69 10.46 -14.93
N GLN A 112 22.00 10.12 -16.02
CA GLN A 112 21.53 11.09 -17.04
C GLN A 112 20.59 12.14 -16.42
N PHE A 113 19.72 11.73 -15.50
CA PHE A 113 18.88 12.65 -14.73
C PHE A 113 19.75 13.57 -13.87
N CYS A 114 20.72 13.02 -13.13
CA CYS A 114 21.61 13.76 -12.24
C CYS A 114 22.48 14.78 -12.99
N SER A 115 22.99 14.45 -14.18
CA SER A 115 23.83 15.33 -14.99
C SER A 115 23.06 16.38 -15.81
N ASP A 116 21.72 16.35 -15.79
CA ASP A 116 20.85 17.17 -16.66
C ASP A 116 21.12 16.92 -18.17
N GLU A 117 21.65 15.74 -18.50
CA GLU A 117 21.95 15.27 -19.87
C GLU A 117 20.80 14.43 -20.46
N PHE A 118 19.56 14.74 -20.06
CA PHE A 118 18.36 14.16 -20.67
C PHE A 118 17.90 15.01 -21.86
N ASP A 119 17.19 14.39 -22.79
CA ASP A 119 16.70 15.08 -23.98
C ASP A 119 15.70 16.19 -23.58
N LYS A 120 16.12 17.44 -23.79
CA LYS A 120 15.32 18.62 -23.44
C LYS A 120 14.09 18.76 -24.35
N GLU A 121 14.08 18.10 -25.52
CA GLU A 121 12.91 18.07 -26.39
C GLU A 121 11.77 17.22 -25.82
N GLU A 122 12.08 16.23 -24.96
CA GLU A 122 11.08 15.32 -24.39
C GLU A 122 10.44 15.84 -23.07
N SER A 123 10.96 16.92 -22.46
CA SER A 123 10.66 17.34 -21.08
C SER A 123 10.98 16.27 -20.02
N VAL A 124 11.22 16.66 -18.76
CA VAL A 124 11.54 15.70 -17.67
C VAL A 124 10.46 14.62 -17.50
N LEU A 125 9.20 14.96 -17.79
CA LEU A 125 8.06 14.03 -17.68
C LEU A 125 7.89 13.14 -18.93
N GLY A 126 8.28 13.64 -20.10
CA GLY A 126 8.17 12.89 -21.36
C GLY A 126 9.46 12.17 -21.76
N TRP A 127 10.55 12.34 -21.02
CA TRP A 127 11.85 11.73 -21.31
C TRP A 127 11.82 10.21 -21.17
N SER A 128 12.43 9.50 -22.12
CA SER A 128 12.57 8.03 -22.11
C SER A 128 13.23 7.44 -20.87
N GLY A 129 14.06 8.19 -20.15
CA GLY A 129 14.60 7.74 -18.88
C GLY A 129 13.56 7.67 -17.75
N PHE A 130 12.45 8.40 -17.85
CA PHE A 130 11.38 8.38 -16.85
C PHE A 130 10.82 6.98 -16.60
N ASP A 131 10.81 6.12 -17.63
CA ASP A 131 10.29 4.75 -17.53
C ASP A 131 11.10 3.91 -16.52
N SER A 132 12.34 4.31 -16.20
CA SER A 132 13.18 3.68 -15.17
C SER A 132 12.95 4.23 -13.76
N ARG A 133 12.12 5.27 -13.61
CA ARG A 133 11.73 5.80 -12.31
C ARG A 133 10.42 5.16 -11.90
N PHE A 134 10.49 4.20 -10.98
CA PHE A 134 9.33 3.44 -10.55
C PHE A 134 8.66 4.00 -9.29
N GLY A 135 9.34 4.88 -8.54
CA GLY A 135 8.83 5.33 -7.24
C GLY A 135 9.18 6.77 -6.86
N LYS A 136 8.32 7.38 -6.04
CA LYS A 136 8.60 8.61 -5.28
C LYS A 136 8.12 8.43 -3.84
N ILE A 137 8.94 8.84 -2.88
CA ILE A 137 8.58 8.96 -1.47
C ILE A 137 8.57 10.45 -1.13
N ASP A 138 7.43 10.95 -0.65
CA ASP A 138 7.24 12.34 -0.26
C ASP A 138 6.73 12.38 1.18
N ASN A 139 7.65 12.52 2.13
CA ASN A 139 7.32 12.48 3.57
C ASN A 139 6.61 13.75 4.03
N GLU A 140 6.86 14.90 3.39
CA GLU A 140 6.19 16.16 3.68
C GLU A 140 4.69 16.05 3.35
N ASN A 141 4.37 15.57 2.15
CA ASN A 141 2.98 15.36 1.72
C ASN A 141 2.40 14.01 2.17
N ARG A 142 3.20 13.18 2.84
CA ARG A 142 2.85 11.82 3.27
C ARG A 142 2.27 10.96 2.16
N GLN A 143 2.97 10.97 1.04
CA GLN A 143 2.54 10.33 -0.19
C GLN A 143 3.65 9.43 -0.74
N LEU A 144 3.29 8.21 -1.10
CA LEU A 144 4.08 7.36 -1.98
C LEU A 144 3.45 7.42 -3.37
N THR A 145 4.28 7.55 -4.40
CA THR A 145 3.83 7.45 -5.79
C THR A 145 4.53 6.26 -6.42
N PHE A 146 3.75 5.33 -6.96
CA PHE A 146 4.24 4.24 -7.78
C PHE A 146 3.96 4.58 -9.25
N TYR A 147 4.98 4.62 -10.09
CA TYR A 147 4.85 4.93 -11.51
C TYR A 147 4.74 3.62 -12.30
N PHE A 148 3.60 3.39 -12.96
CA PHE A 148 3.44 2.27 -13.90
C PHE A 148 4.00 2.62 -15.27
N SER A 149 3.90 3.90 -15.64
CA SER A 149 4.42 4.49 -16.87
C SER A 149 4.56 6.00 -16.70
N ARG A 150 4.88 6.72 -17.79
CA ARG A 150 4.94 8.19 -17.79
C ARG A 150 3.60 8.84 -17.43
N ASP A 151 2.51 8.25 -17.92
CA ASP A 151 1.16 8.83 -17.82
C ASP A 151 0.29 8.16 -16.75
N ASP A 152 0.78 7.08 -16.14
CA ASP A 152 0.01 6.30 -15.17
C ASP A 152 0.80 6.07 -13.88
N ALA A 153 0.18 6.48 -12.77
CA ALA A 153 0.77 6.40 -11.45
C ALA A 153 -0.30 6.10 -10.39
N LEU A 154 0.03 5.20 -9.47
CA LEU A 154 -0.73 4.97 -8.25
C LEU A 154 -0.21 5.88 -7.14
N GLN A 155 -1.09 6.67 -6.56
CA GLN A 155 -0.78 7.48 -5.39
C GLN A 155 -1.31 6.79 -4.13
N LEU A 156 -0.42 6.56 -3.18
CA LEU A 156 -0.72 5.93 -1.89
C LEU A 156 -0.46 6.98 -0.80
N ALA A 157 -1.53 7.53 -0.26
CA ALA A 157 -1.43 8.45 0.86
C ALA A 157 -1.31 7.66 2.18
N PHE A 158 -0.46 8.10 3.11
CA PHE A 158 -0.20 7.39 4.36
C PHE A 158 -0.32 8.26 5.62
N GLY A 159 -0.72 7.63 6.71
CA GLY A 159 -0.90 8.29 8.01
C GLY A 159 -2.31 8.83 8.25
N LYS A 160 -2.61 9.09 9.53
CA LYS A 160 -3.97 9.39 10.04
C LYS A 160 -4.63 10.64 9.43
N TYR A 161 -3.85 11.54 8.84
CA TYR A 161 -4.30 12.81 8.28
C TYR A 161 -3.96 12.95 6.79
N ALA A 162 -3.62 11.85 6.13
CA ALA A 162 -3.51 11.86 4.68
C ALA A 162 -4.85 12.31 4.09
N LEU A 163 -4.83 13.38 3.31
CA LEU A 163 -6.00 13.81 2.55
C LEU A 163 -6.23 12.72 1.49
N ALA A 164 -7.26 11.91 1.70
CA ALA A 164 -7.77 11.04 0.65
C ALA A 164 -8.43 11.94 -0.39
N GLU A 165 -7.71 12.24 -1.48
CA GLU A 165 -8.31 12.78 -2.70
C GLU A 165 -8.71 11.64 -3.64
#